data_AF-A0A830C5H2-F1
#
_entry.id   AF-A0A830C5H2-F1
#
_cell.length_a   1.000
_cell.length_b   1.000
_cell.length_c   1.000
_cell.angle_alpha   90.00
_cell.angle_beta   90.00
_cell.angle_gamma   90.00
#
_symmetry.space_group_name_H-M   'P 1'
#
loop_
_entity.id
_entity.type
_entity.pdbx_description
1 polymer ?
#
loop_
_entity_poly.entity_id
_entity_poly.type
_entity_poly.pdbx_seq_one_letter_code
_entity_poly.pdbx_strand_id
1 'polypeptide(L)'
;MGDLYALDFDGVLCDSCGESSLSAVKAAKVRWPNLFNGVDSSLEDWIVDQMHIVRPVVETGYENLLLVRLLLESKIPSIRKSSVAEGLTVDGILENWMNIKPVIMAEWDENRDELIDLFGKVRDEWIDNDLATWIGANR
;
A
#
# COMPACT_ATOMS: atom_id res chain seq x y z
N MET A 1 -35.29 -11.62 -10.41
CA MET A 1 -33.83 -11.56 -10.23
C MET A 1 -33.39 -10.31 -10.95
N GLY A 2 -33.12 -9.23 -10.22
CA GLY A 2 -32.69 -7.97 -10.81
C GLY A 2 -31.18 -7.88 -10.65
N ASP A 3 -30.47 -7.74 -11.76
CA ASP A 3 -29.03 -7.54 -11.73
C ASP A 3 -28.72 -6.14 -11.20
N LEU A 4 -27.76 -6.04 -10.28
CA LEU A 4 -27.24 -4.79 -9.75
C LEU A 4 -25.99 -4.42 -10.54
N TYR A 5 -26.08 -3.37 -11.36
CA TYR A 5 -24.93 -2.83 -12.08
C TYR A 5 -24.45 -1.56 -11.36
N ALA A 6 -23.19 -1.58 -10.90
CA ALA A 6 -22.49 -0.40 -10.40
C ALA A 6 -21.54 0.09 -11.49
N LEU A 7 -21.75 1.31 -11.98
CA LEU A 7 -20.92 1.98 -12.98
C LEU A 7 -20.18 3.13 -12.28
N ASP A 8 -18.85 3.14 -12.39
CA ASP A 8 -18.02 4.29 -12.03
C ASP A 8 -17.55 5.02 -13.30
N PHE A 9 -17.35 6.33 -13.20
CA PHE A 9 -17.44 7.32 -14.27
C PHE A 9 -16.23 7.36 -15.24
N ASP A 10 -16.48 7.97 -16.41
CA ASP A 10 -15.60 8.30 -17.56
C ASP A 10 -15.33 7.22 -18.63
N GLY A 11 -15.78 5.97 -18.45
CA GLY A 11 -15.69 4.95 -19.52
C GLY A 11 -14.26 4.45 -19.80
N VAL A 12 -13.32 4.73 -18.90
CA VAL A 12 -11.98 4.14 -18.88
C VAL A 12 -11.90 3.21 -17.66
N LEU A 13 -11.74 1.91 -17.90
CA LEU A 13 -11.37 0.97 -16.84
C LEU A 13 -9.94 1.30 -16.41
N CYS A 14 -9.80 1.93 -15.25
CA CYS A 14 -8.50 2.27 -14.67
C CYS A 14 -8.02 1.10 -13.80
N ASP A 15 -7.21 0.22 -14.38
CA ASP A 15 -6.55 -0.86 -13.65
C ASP A 15 -5.31 -0.36 -12.90
N SER A 16 -5.50 0.57 -11.98
CA SER A 16 -4.41 1.21 -11.22
C SER A 16 -4.00 0.42 -9.98
N CYS A 17 -4.59 -0.76 -9.73
CA CYS A 17 -4.34 -1.52 -8.50
C CYS A 17 -2.88 -2.01 -8.42
N GLY A 18 -2.38 -2.60 -9.51
CA GLY A 18 -0.97 -3.01 -9.61
C GLY A 18 0.00 -1.84 -9.50
N GLU A 19 -0.26 -0.76 -10.24
CA GLU A 19 0.60 0.45 -10.24
C GLU A 19 0.65 1.08 -8.85
N SER A 20 -0.49 1.32 -8.22
CA SER A 20 -0.55 1.97 -6.90
C SER A 20 0.10 1.12 -5.82
N SER A 21 -0.02 -0.20 -5.88
CA SER A 21 0.66 -1.15 -4.99
C SER A 21 2.18 -1.09 -5.16
N LEU A 22 2.67 -1.09 -6.40
CA LEU A 22 4.10 -1.01 -6.70
C LEU A 22 4.69 0.37 -6.34
N SER A 23 3.97 1.45 -6.63
CA SER A 23 4.33 2.81 -6.22
C SER A 23 4.41 2.92 -4.69
N ALA A 24 3.52 2.23 -3.97
CA ALA A 24 3.57 2.19 -2.51
C ALA A 24 4.77 1.40 -1.97
N VAL A 25 5.12 0.26 -2.57
CA VAL A 25 6.33 -0.48 -2.21
C VAL A 25 7.58 0.36 -2.46
N LYS A 26 7.66 1.06 -3.61
CA LYS A 26 8.75 1.98 -3.92
C LYS A 26 8.85 3.11 -2.88
N ALA A 27 7.72 3.76 -2.57
CA ALA A 27 7.69 4.85 -1.60
C ALA A 27 8.02 4.37 -0.17
N ALA A 28 7.55 3.19 0.23
CA ALA A 28 7.87 2.58 1.52
C ALA A 28 9.38 2.27 1.65
N LYS A 29 10.03 1.81 0.58
CA LYS A 29 11.50 1.61 0.55
C LYS A 29 12.27 2.93 0.70
N VAL A 30 11.76 4.02 0.15
CA VAL A 30 12.35 5.36 0.33
C VAL A 30 12.16 5.86 1.76
N ARG A 31 10.96 5.69 2.33
CA ARG A 31 10.64 6.17 3.68
C ARG A 31 11.31 5.36 4.79
N TRP A 32 11.36 4.04 4.64
CA TRP A 32 11.82 3.11 5.67
C TRP A 32 12.85 2.10 5.15
N PRO A 33 13.98 2.54 4.56
CA PRO A 33 14.93 1.66 3.86
C PRO A 33 15.44 0.51 4.74
N ASN A 34 15.65 0.77 6.03
CA ASN A 34 16.16 -0.21 6.98
C ASN A 34 15.21 -1.41 7.20
N LEU A 35 13.89 -1.22 7.04
CA LEU A 35 12.91 -2.30 7.19
C LEU A 35 12.95 -3.28 6.01
N PHE A 36 13.47 -2.85 4.86
CA PHE A 36 13.53 -3.63 3.64
C PHE A 36 14.84 -4.40 3.44
N ASN A 37 15.84 -4.24 4.31
CA ASN A 37 17.16 -4.87 4.17
C ASN A 37 17.14 -6.41 4.11
N GLY A 38 16.10 -7.05 4.64
CA GLY A 38 15.92 -8.51 4.63
C GLY A 38 14.74 -8.98 3.80
N VAL A 39 14.19 -8.11 2.95
CA VAL A 39 13.02 -8.42 2.12
C VAL A 39 13.51 -8.95 0.79
N ASP A 40 13.19 -10.21 0.50
CA ASP A 40 13.45 -10.82 -0.79
C ASP A 40 12.28 -10.59 -1.76
N SER A 41 12.48 -10.95 -3.04
CA SER A 41 11.46 -10.77 -4.07
C SER A 41 10.16 -11.54 -3.76
N SER A 42 10.24 -12.70 -3.11
CA SER A 42 9.05 -13.50 -2.79
C SER A 42 8.16 -12.82 -1.74
N LEU A 43 8.78 -12.12 -0.79
CA LEU A 43 8.05 -11.35 0.20
C LEU A 43 7.48 -10.05 -0.40
N GLU A 44 8.19 -9.41 -1.33
CA GLU A 44 7.63 -8.26 -2.06
C GLU A 44 6.43 -8.66 -2.91
N ASP A 45 6.52 -9.76 -3.66
CA ASP A 45 5.41 -10.30 -4.44
C ASP A 45 4.22 -10.62 -3.53
N TRP A 46 4.47 -11.24 -2.37
CA TRP A 46 3.41 -11.50 -1.39
C TRP A 46 2.76 -10.21 -0.87
N ILE A 47 3.53 -9.15 -0.60
CA ILE A 47 3.00 -7.85 -0.18
C ILE A 47 2.11 -7.28 -1.29
N VAL A 48 2.58 -7.28 -2.54
CA VAL A 48 1.79 -6.80 -3.69
C VAL A 48 0.49 -7.59 -3.82
N ASP A 49 0.52 -8.91 -3.68
CA ASP A 49 -0.69 -9.75 -3.70
C ASP A 49 -1.66 -9.37 -2.58
N GLN A 50 -1.17 -9.10 -1.36
CA GLN A 50 -2.03 -8.68 -0.26
C GLN A 50 -2.60 -7.28 -0.48
N MET A 51 -1.83 -6.37 -1.08
CA MET A 51 -2.28 -5.02 -1.41
C MET A 51 -3.51 -5.02 -2.31
N HIS A 52 -3.62 -5.97 -3.25
CA HIS A 52 -4.83 -6.15 -4.05
C HIS A 52 -6.05 -6.51 -3.21
N ILE A 53 -5.86 -7.31 -2.15
CA ILE A 53 -6.95 -7.73 -1.25
C ILE A 53 -7.36 -6.58 -0.33
N VAL A 54 -6.40 -5.86 0.26
CA VAL A 54 -6.69 -4.75 1.19
C VAL A 54 -7.09 -3.45 0.47
N ARG A 55 -6.99 -3.39 -0.86
CA ARG A 55 -7.35 -2.21 -1.67
C ARG A 55 -8.69 -1.54 -1.30
N PRO A 56 -9.77 -2.26 -0.93
CA PRO A 56 -11.05 -1.65 -0.58
C PRO A 56 -11.01 -0.69 0.61
N VAL A 57 -10.03 -0.80 1.52
CA VAL A 57 -9.94 0.10 2.69
C VAL A 57 -9.24 1.42 2.39
N VAL A 58 -8.58 1.52 1.23
CA VAL A 58 -7.74 2.66 0.86
C VAL A 58 -8.60 3.80 0.34
N GLU A 59 -8.67 4.87 1.12
CA GLU A 59 -9.39 6.10 0.75
C GLU A 59 -8.48 7.09 0.02
N THR A 60 -7.19 7.09 0.35
CA THR A 60 -6.21 8.05 -0.16
C THR A 60 -4.87 7.37 -0.46
N GLY A 61 -4.11 7.90 -1.42
CA GLY A 61 -2.91 7.23 -1.94
C GLY A 61 -1.84 6.91 -0.88
N TYR A 62 -1.67 7.77 0.13
CA TYR A 62 -0.65 7.58 1.16
C TYR A 62 -0.94 6.37 2.08
N GLU A 63 -2.20 5.96 2.19
CA GLU A 63 -2.59 4.79 3.00
C GLU A 63 -1.99 3.50 2.45
N ASN A 64 -1.67 3.45 1.14
CA ASN A 64 -0.97 2.31 0.58
C ASN A 64 0.41 2.10 1.19
N LEU A 65 1.15 3.17 1.53
CA LEU A 65 2.46 3.04 2.20
C LEU A 65 2.29 2.43 3.59
N LEU A 66 1.24 2.83 4.30
CA LEU A 66 0.96 2.32 5.63
C LEU A 66 0.62 0.84 5.59
N LEU A 67 -0.19 0.41 4.61
CA LEU A 67 -0.53 -0.99 4.41
C LEU A 67 0.69 -1.83 4.05
N VAL A 68 1.56 -1.35 3.15
CA VAL A 68 2.82 -2.04 2.82
C VAL A 68 3.67 -2.29 4.08
N ARG A 69 3.88 -1.26 4.89
CA ARG A 69 4.67 -1.42 6.13
C ARG A 69 3.97 -2.32 7.14
N LEU A 70 2.65 -2.21 7.31
CA LEU A 70 1.90 -3.03 8.25
C LEU A 70 1.93 -4.51 7.86
N LEU A 71 1.78 -4.80 6.57
CA LEU A 71 1.92 -6.16 6.01
C LEU A 71 3.33 -6.70 6.26
N LEU A 72 4.36 -5.86 6.12
CA LEU A 72 5.74 -6.25 6.40
C LEU A 72 5.96 -6.56 7.90
N GLU A 73 5.46 -5.70 8.81
CA GLU A 73 5.53 -5.92 10.26
C GLU A 73 4.74 -7.17 10.72
N SER A 74 3.70 -7.57 9.98
CA SER A 74 2.96 -8.81 10.24
C SER A 74 3.77 -10.07 9.91
N LYS A 75 4.61 -10.01 8.86
CA LYS A 75 5.46 -11.13 8.41
C LYS A 75 6.80 -11.22 9.11
N ILE A 76 7.36 -10.10 9.53
CA ILE A 76 8.68 -10.03 10.12
C ILE A 76 8.57 -9.52 11.56
N PRO A 77 8.54 -10.42 12.57
CA PRO A 77 8.42 -10.02 13.97
C PRO A 77 9.55 -9.11 14.47
N SER A 78 10.75 -9.21 13.89
CA SER A 78 11.93 -8.45 14.33
C SER A 78 11.88 -6.95 14.01
N ILE A 79 11.03 -6.53 13.06
CA ILE A 79 10.87 -5.12 12.69
C ILE A 79 9.59 -4.50 13.25
N ARG A 80 8.77 -5.32 13.94
CA ARG A 80 7.47 -4.92 14.44
C ARG A 80 7.63 -3.77 15.43
N LYS A 81 7.02 -2.63 15.11
CA LYS A 81 6.91 -1.48 16.00
C LYS A 81 5.48 -1.30 16.48
N SER A 82 4.52 -1.64 15.62
CA SER A 82 3.11 -1.42 15.90
C SER A 82 2.53 -2.45 16.87
N SER A 83 1.69 -2.00 17.80
CA SER A 83 0.99 -2.85 18.76
C SER A 83 -0.07 -3.74 18.09
N VAL A 84 -0.53 -3.34 16.91
CA VAL A 84 -1.61 -4.00 16.16
C VAL A 84 -1.13 -5.03 15.14
N ALA A 85 0.18 -5.16 14.90
CA ALA A 85 0.71 -6.10 13.90
C ALA A 85 0.80 -7.55 14.37
N GLU A 86 0.75 -7.80 15.68
CA GLU A 86 0.80 -9.18 16.21
C GLU A 86 -0.49 -9.94 15.91
N GLY A 87 -0.38 -11.06 15.19
CA GLY A 87 -1.54 -11.88 14.82
C GLY A 87 -2.49 -11.20 13.82
N LEU A 88 -2.10 -10.07 13.24
CA LEU A 88 -2.90 -9.34 12.28
C LEU A 88 -3.08 -10.16 10.99
N THR A 89 -4.33 -10.35 10.60
CA THR A 89 -4.70 -10.96 9.32
C THR A 89 -5.17 -9.89 8.34
N VAL A 90 -5.20 -10.24 7.06
CA VAL A 90 -5.73 -9.39 6.00
C VAL A 90 -7.20 -9.05 6.24
N ASP A 91 -8.01 -10.04 6.67
CA ASP A 91 -9.40 -9.81 7.04
C ASP A 91 -9.51 -8.83 8.23
N GLY A 92 -8.62 -8.93 9.22
CA GLY A 92 -8.57 -7.98 10.34
C GLY A 92 -8.24 -6.54 9.91
N ILE A 93 -7.44 -6.38 8.84
CA ILE A 93 -7.21 -5.07 8.22
C ILE A 93 -8.49 -4.58 7.55
N LEU A 94 -9.13 -5.42 6.73
CA LEU A 94 -10.37 -5.09 6.01
C LEU A 94 -11.49 -4.64 6.95
N GLU A 95 -11.67 -5.33 8.07
CA GLU A 95 -12.74 -5.07 9.02
C GLU A 95 -12.49 -3.86 9.92
N ASN A 96 -11.22 -3.53 10.21
CA ASN A 96 -10.88 -2.62 11.28
C ASN A 96 -9.88 -1.51 10.90
N TRP A 97 -9.70 -1.23 9.61
CA TRP A 97 -8.71 -0.25 9.11
C TRP A 97 -8.84 1.12 9.77
N MET A 98 -10.07 1.61 9.96
CA MET A 98 -10.32 2.93 10.55
C MET A 98 -9.80 3.09 11.98
N ASN A 99 -9.67 1.99 12.72
CA ASN A 99 -9.10 1.99 14.07
C ASN A 99 -7.59 1.67 14.05
N ILE A 100 -7.12 0.86 13.09
CA ILE A 100 -5.71 0.53 12.91
C ILE A 100 -4.89 1.75 12.44
N LYS A 101 -5.39 2.46 11.42
CA LYS A 101 -4.73 3.61 10.79
C LYS A 101 -4.24 4.68 11.78
N PRO A 102 -5.08 5.22 12.70
CA PRO A 102 -4.61 6.22 13.65
C PRO A 102 -3.57 5.69 14.63
N VAL A 103 -3.66 4.41 15.01
CA VAL A 103 -2.68 3.77 15.93
C VAL A 103 -1.31 3.69 15.28
N ILE A 104 -1.22 3.14 14.05
CA ILE A 104 0.06 3.00 13.36
C ILE A 104 0.67 4.35 13.00
N MET A 105 -0.14 5.33 12.59
CA MET A 105 0.35 6.70 12.32
C MET A 105 1.01 7.32 13.56
N ALA A 106 0.40 7.15 14.74
CA ALA A 106 0.94 7.66 15.99
C ALA A 106 2.17 6.88 16.46
N GLU A 107 2.12 5.55 16.44
CA GLU A 107 3.23 4.69 16.90
C GLU A 107 4.45 4.80 15.98
N TRP A 108 4.23 5.02 14.69
CA TRP A 108 5.30 5.20 13.72
C TRP A 108 5.85 6.62 13.68
N ASP A 109 5.16 7.59 14.30
CA ASP A 109 5.49 9.01 14.29
C ASP A 109 5.52 9.56 12.85
N GLU A 110 4.46 9.25 12.09
CA GLU A 110 4.34 9.65 10.69
C GLU A 110 3.44 10.86 10.50
N ASN A 111 3.79 11.69 9.52
CA ASN A 111 2.99 12.83 9.12
C ASN A 111 2.24 12.53 7.81
N ARG A 112 0.94 12.82 7.78
CA ARG A 112 0.10 12.56 6.60
C ARG A 112 0.59 13.31 5.36
N ASP A 113 0.89 14.59 5.47
CA ASP A 113 1.24 15.43 4.32
C ASP A 113 2.58 15.01 3.72
N GLU A 114 3.56 14.67 4.57
CA GLU A 114 4.84 14.11 4.12
C GLU A 114 4.68 12.80 3.34
N LEU A 115 3.77 11.92 3.78
CA LEU A 115 3.50 10.66 3.07
C LEU A 115 2.76 10.89 1.76
N ILE A 116 1.86 11.87 1.69
CA ILE A 116 1.18 12.27 0.45
C ILE A 116 2.20 12.78 -0.57
N ASP A 117 3.05 13.71 -0.15
CA ASP A 117 4.08 14.32 -1.00
C ASP A 117 5.07 13.25 -1.50
N LEU A 118 5.48 12.35 -0.62
CA LEU A 118 6.39 11.26 -0.99
C LEU A 118 5.76 10.31 -2.01
N PHE A 119 4.50 9.90 -1.80
CA PHE A 119 3.82 9.00 -2.73
C PHE A 119 3.66 9.63 -4.12
N GLY A 120 3.23 10.90 -4.16
CA GLY A 120 3.11 11.66 -5.40
C GLY A 120 4.45 11.75 -6.13
N LYS A 121 5.50 12.19 -5.42
CA LYS A 121 6.85 12.32 -5.97
C LYS A 121 7.38 11.02 -6.57
N VAL A 122 7.26 9.89 -5.85
CA VAL A 122 7.75 8.59 -6.33
C VAL A 122 7.03 8.14 -7.60
N ARG A 123 5.72 8.41 -7.68
CA ARG A 123 4.93 8.09 -8.87
C ARG A 123 5.31 8.98 -10.04
N ASP A 124 5.44 10.29 -9.82
CA ASP A 124 5.86 11.25 -10.86
C ASP A 124 7.26 10.92 -11.39
N GLU A 125 8.21 10.63 -10.49
CA GLU A 125 9.56 10.19 -10.88
C GLU A 125 9.54 8.89 -11.68
N TRP A 126 8.64 7.95 -11.39
CA TRP A 126 8.52 6.73 -12.18
C TRP A 126 7.95 7.01 -13.57
N ILE A 127 6.92 7.85 -13.68
CA ILE A 127 6.35 8.28 -14.95
C ILE A 127 7.41 8.97 -15.83
N ASP A 128 8.19 9.87 -15.25
CA ASP A 128 9.20 10.64 -15.97
C ASP A 128 10.38 9.79 -16.45
N ASN A 129 10.82 8.81 -15.64
CA ASN A 129 11.99 8.00 -15.96
C ASN A 129 11.67 6.75 -16.78
N ASP A 130 10.49 6.16 -16.60
CA ASP A 130 10.13 4.89 -17.24
C ASP A 130 8.60 4.73 -17.37
N LEU A 131 8.04 5.57 -18.25
CA LEU A 131 6.63 5.54 -18.60
C LEU A 131 6.16 4.15 -19.06
N ALA A 132 7.02 3.39 -19.75
CA ALA A 132 6.64 2.09 -20.29
C ALA A 132 6.40 1.06 -19.18
N THR A 133 7.27 0.99 -18.16
CA THR A 133 7.03 0.09 -17.02
C THR A 133 5.93 0.61 -16.09
N TRP A 134 5.74 1.92 -15.99
CA TRP A 134 4.60 2.50 -15.29
C TRP A 134 3.27 2.08 -15.94
N ILE A 135 3.13 2.21 -17.26
CA ILE A 135 1.94 1.75 -17.99
C ILE A 135 1.77 0.23 -17.84
N GLY A 136 2.86 -0.54 -17.97
CA GLY A 136 2.83 -2.00 -17.85
C GLY A 136 2.47 -2.51 -16.44
N ALA A 137 2.52 -1.64 -15.43
CA ALA A 137 2.09 -1.95 -14.06
C ALA A 137 0.59 -1.74 -13.83
N ASN A 138 -0.13 -1.10 -14.75
CA ASN A 138 -1.59 -0.92 -14.67
C ASN A 138 -2.30 -2.18 -15.20
N ARG A 139 -2.25 -3.28 -14.43
CA ARG A 139 -2.78 -4.60 -14.78
C ARG A 139 -3.04 -5.46 -13.54
#